data_AF-A0A3C0JLW6-F1
#
_entry.id   AF-A0A3C0JLW6-F1
#
_cell.length_a   1.000
_cell.length_b   1.000
_cell.length_c   1.000
_cell.angle_alpha   90.00
_cell.angle_beta   90.00
_cell.angle_gamma   90.00
#
_symmetry.space_group_name_H-M   'P 1'
#
loop_
_entity.id
_entity.type
_entity.pdbx_description
1 polymer ?
#
loop_
_entity_poly.entity_id
_entity_poly.type
_entity_poly.pdbx_seq_one_letter_code
_entity_poly.pdbx_strand_id
1 'polypeptide(L)' 'MKDTTPNMQDYAETYRDFKLDVPEHFNFAFDVVDKWAEDRTKLALISLDPSGENAQHHTFW' A
#
# COMPACT_ATOMS: atom_id res chain seq x y z
N MET A 1 2.95 2.38 -23.30
CA MET A 1 2.39 3.40 -22.38
C MET A 1 1.80 2.65 -21.20
N LYS A 2 1.97 3.14 -19.95
CA LYS A 2 1.25 2.56 -18.82
C LYS A 2 -0.24 2.80 -19.01
N ASP A 3 -1.06 1.81 -18.69
CA ASP A 3 -2.49 2.03 -18.58
C ASP A 3 -2.74 3.04 -17.45
N THR A 4 -3.48 4.10 -17.77
CA THR A 4 -3.82 5.20 -16.84
C THR A 4 -5.28 5.14 -16.41
N THR A 5 -5.98 4.12 -16.88
CA THR A 5 -7.37 3.86 -16.57
C THR A 5 -7.52 3.65 -15.06
N PRO A 6 -8.35 4.45 -14.34
CA PRO A 6 -8.51 4.33 -12.90
C PRO A 6 -9.08 2.97 -12.48
N ASN A 7 -8.81 2.52 -11.25
CA ASN A 7 -9.40 1.27 -10.75
C ASN A 7 -10.93 1.35 -10.59
N MET A 8 -11.48 2.54 -10.36
CA MET A 8 -12.92 2.81 -10.25
C MET A 8 -13.37 3.58 -11.49
N GLN A 9 -14.27 2.99 -12.29
CA GLN A 9 -14.82 3.65 -13.49
C GLN A 9 -16.19 4.29 -13.26
N ASP A 10 -17.00 3.68 -12.39
CA ASP A 10 -18.33 4.16 -12.05
C ASP A 10 -18.45 4.22 -10.52
N TYR A 11 -18.59 5.45 -10.02
CA TYR A 11 -18.75 5.70 -8.60
C TYR A 11 -20.06 5.15 -8.05
N ALA A 12 -21.18 5.32 -8.77
CA ALA A 12 -22.51 4.93 -8.30
C ALA A 12 -22.66 3.41 -8.21
N GLU A 13 -22.13 2.68 -9.20
CA GLU A 13 -22.05 1.23 -9.16
C GLU A 13 -21.13 0.75 -8.03
N THR A 14 -19.91 1.28 -7.95
CA THR A 14 -18.93 0.85 -6.95
C THR A 14 -19.42 1.11 -5.53
N TYR A 15 -20.04 2.26 -5.27
CA TYR A 15 -20.60 2.59 -3.96
C TYR A 15 -21.71 1.60 -3.53
N ARG A 16 -22.58 1.22 -4.46
CA ARG A 16 -23.69 0.31 -4.19
C ARG A 16 -23.19 -1.13 -3.95
N ASP A 17 -22.35 -1.62 -4.85
CA ASP A 17 -22.11 -3.05 -5.00
C ASP A 17 -20.81 -3.52 -4.32
N PHE A 18 -19.78 -2.66 -4.22
CA PHE A 18 -18.53 -3.04 -3.56
C PHE A 18 -18.72 -3.21 -2.05
N LYS A 19 -18.13 -4.27 -1.51
CA LYS A 19 -18.03 -4.55 -0.07
C LYS A 19 -16.64 -5.09 0.21
N LEU A 20 -16.06 -4.66 1.33
CA LEU A 20 -14.83 -5.29 1.84
C LEU A 20 -15.21 -6.66 2.40
N ASP A 21 -14.47 -7.68 1.98
CA ASP A 21 -14.50 -8.99 2.64
C ASP A 21 -13.65 -8.87 3.91
N VAL A 22 -14.32 -8.69 5.06
CA VAL A 22 -13.66 -8.44 6.35
C VAL A 22 -13.50 -9.77 7.08
N PRO A 23 -12.26 -10.25 7.28
CA PRO A 23 -12.04 -11.51 7.97
C PRO A 23 -12.30 -11.37 9.48
N GLU A 24 -12.63 -12.48 10.14
CA GLU A 24 -12.86 -12.53 11.59
C GLU A 24 -11.65 -12.07 12.41
N HIS A 25 -10.45 -12.38 11.92
CA HIS A 25 -9.18 -11.94 12.50
C HIS A 25 -8.37 -11.20 11.44
N PHE A 26 -8.00 -9.95 11.75
CA PHE A 26 -7.13 -9.13 10.92
C PHE A 26 -6.15 -8.36 11.78
N ASN A 27 -4.86 -8.42 11.43
CA ASN A 27 -3.84 -7.55 11.98
C ASN A 27 -3.01 -6.98 10.82
N PHE A 28 -3.07 -5.67 10.60
CA PHE A 28 -2.35 -5.01 9.52
C PHE A 28 -0.84 -5.27 9.52
N ALA A 29 -0.22 -5.40 10.70
CA ALA A 29 1.21 -5.69 10.80
C ALA A 29 1.51 -7.09 10.24
N PHE A 30 0.75 -8.12 10.62
CA PHE A 30 1.01 -9.49 10.18
C PHE A 30 0.47 -9.76 8.76
N ASP A 31 -0.74 -9.30 8.47
CA ASP A 31 -1.45 -9.67 7.26
C ASP A 31 -1.04 -8.86 6.03
N VAL A 32 -0.34 -7.73 6.23
CA VAL A 32 0.11 -6.83 5.16
C VAL A 32 1.61 -6.56 5.27
N VAL A 33 2.06 -6.01 6.40
CA VAL A 33 3.46 -5.56 6.55
C VAL A 33 4.43 -6.74 6.52
N ASP A 34 4.18 -7.81 7.29
CA ASP A 34 5.06 -8.99 7.32
C ASP A 34 5.09 -9.70 5.97
N LYS A 35 3.95 -9.79 5.26
CA LYS A 35 3.91 -10.34 3.89
C LYS A 35 4.74 -9.52 2.92
N TRP A 36 4.73 -8.20 3.04
CA TRP A 36 5.59 -7.34 2.25
C TRP A 36 7.07 -7.47 2.65
N ALA A 37 7.34 -7.77 3.92
CA ALA A 37 8.68 -7.98 4.44
C ALA A 37 9.33 -9.29 3.97
N GLU A 38 8.56 -10.24 3.42
CA GLU A 38 9.10 -11.44 2.76
C GLU A 38 10.06 -11.06 1.62
N ASP A 39 9.78 -9.97 0.90
CA ASP A 39 10.71 -9.33 -0.03
C ASP A 39 11.53 -8.24 0.68
N ARG A 40 12.73 -8.61 1.10
CA ARG A 40 13.68 -7.70 1.79
C ARG A 40 14.20 -6.55 0.93
N THR A 41 13.97 -6.60 -0.39
CA THR A 41 14.35 -5.52 -1.31
C THR A 41 13.23 -4.50 -1.51
N LYS A 42 12.02 -4.82 -1.05
CA LYS A 42 10.85 -3.95 -1.18
C LYS A 42 11.03 -2.69 -0.34
N LEU A 43 10.88 -1.54 -1.00
CA LEU A 43 10.87 -0.23 -0.35
C LEU A 43 9.66 -0.11 0.58
N ALA A 44 9.93 0.20 1.85
CA ALA A 44 8.92 0.39 2.89
C ALA A 44 8.61 1.87 3.12
N LEU A 45 9.66 2.70 3.22
CA LEU A 45 9.54 4.12 3.55
C LEU A 45 10.66 4.91 2.89
N ILE A 46 10.33 6.07 2.33
CA ILE A 46 11.31 7.13 2.05
C ILE A 46 11.11 8.23 3.10
N SER A 47 12.16 8.52 3.87
CA SER A 47 12.15 9.64 4.83
C SER A 47 13.10 10.72 4.35
N LEU A 48 12.71 11.98 4.52
CA LEU A 48 13.52 13.15 4.22
C LEU A 48 13.98 13.81 5.52
N ASP A 49 15.14 14.43 5.47
CA ASP A 49 15.57 15.37 6.51
C ASP A 49 14.82 16.70 6.40
N PRO A 50 14.98 17.63 7.37
CA PRO A 50 14.26 18.91 7.33
C PRO A 50 14.60 19.82 6.14
N SER A 51 15.76 19.66 5.50
CA SER A 51 16.08 20.41 4.29
C SER A 51 15.35 19.86 3.06
N GLY A 52 14.90 18.61 3.10
CA GLY A 52 14.25 17.94 1.98
C GLY A 52 15.22 17.46 0.90
N GLU A 53 16.53 17.58 1.13
CA GLU A 53 17.56 17.24 0.14
C GLU A 53 18.09 15.82 0.33
N ASN A 54 18.00 15.25 1.53
CA ASN A 54 18.55 13.93 1.83
C ASN A 54 17.44 12.90 2.06
N ALA A 55 17.17 12.10 1.03
CA ALA A 55 16.22 10.99 1.08
C ALA A 55 16.90 9.69 1.55
N GLN A 56 16.38 9.11 2.63
CA GLN A 56 16.73 7.77 3.08
C GLN A 56 15.66 6.76 2.63
N HIS A 57 16.11 5.63 2.12
CA HIS A 57 15.26 4.55 1.63
C HIS A 57 15.35 3.38 2.62
N HIS A 58 14.23 3.07 3.27
CA HIS A 58 14.13 1.99 4.25
C HIS A 58 13.40 0.80 3.63
N THR A 59 13.93 -0.40 3.85
CA THR A 59 13.26 -1.67 3.54
C THR A 59 12.73 -2.33 4.81
N PHE A 60 11.91 -3.37 4.67
CA PHE A 60 11.38 -4.11 5.81
C PHE A 60 12.47 -4.99 6.47
N TRP A 61 12.77 -4.74 7.75
CA TRP A 61 13.75 -5.50 8.57
C TRP A 61 13.07 -6.18 9.75
#